data_AF-A0A2X1MZJ3-F1
#
_entry.id   AF-A0A2X1MZJ3-F1
#
_cell.length_a   1.000
_cell.length_b   1.000
_cell.length_c   1.000
_cell.angle_alpha   90.00
_cell.angle_beta   90.00
_cell.angle_gamma   90.00
#
_symmetry.space_group_name_H-M   'P 1'
#
loop_
_entity.id
_entity.type
_entity.pdbx_description
1 polymer ?
#
loop_
_entity_poly.entity_id
_entity_poly.type
_entity_poly.pdbx_seq_one_letter_code
_entity_poly.pdbx_strand_id
1 'polypeptide(L)'
;MANNEEVKISNGMKADLGNDRSLKGEAGVKLGTNLNVWQNTNITPYLKVSLEHEFIDDNYIKINDSVKINNDNSGTIGNYSLGLDAKMGKNASFYSELGYSKGSNIEVPFNVKAGVRVLF
;
A
#
# COMPACT_ATOMS: atom_id res chain seq x y z
N MET A 1 21.20 27.42 -8.73
CA MET A 1 20.09 28.31 -8.31
C MET A 1 18.81 27.55 -8.61
N ALA A 2 18.21 26.92 -7.60
CA ALA A 2 16.95 26.18 -7.74
C ALA A 2 15.80 27.10 -7.31
N ASN A 3 14.77 27.18 -8.15
CA ASN A 3 13.66 28.11 -8.02
C ASN A 3 12.72 27.62 -6.92
N ASN A 4 12.47 28.47 -5.92
CA ASN A 4 11.67 28.17 -4.74
C ASN A 4 10.20 28.50 -5.05
N GLU A 5 9.39 27.47 -5.34
CA GLU A 5 7.94 27.66 -5.50
C GLU A 5 7.30 27.80 -4.11
N GLU A 6 7.16 29.05 -3.69
CA GLU A 6 6.60 29.46 -2.42
C GLU A 6 5.06 29.42 -2.48
N VAL A 7 4.46 28.31 -2.07
CA VAL A 7 3.01 28.22 -1.88
C VAL A 7 2.64 28.83 -0.52
N LYS A 8 2.22 30.10 -0.52
CA LYS A 8 1.72 30.79 0.67
C LYS A 8 0.33 30.27 1.06
N ILE A 9 0.29 29.39 2.06
CA ILE A 9 -0.96 29.01 2.74
C ILE A 9 -1.22 30.06 3.81
N SER A 10 -2.22 30.92 3.54
CA SER A 10 -2.63 32.06 4.35
C SER A 10 -3.33 31.67 5.65
N ASN A 11 -2.63 30.97 6.54
CA ASN A 11 -3.15 30.72 7.89
C ASN A 11 -2.07 30.46 8.94
N GLY A 12 -1.01 31.29 8.99
CA GLY A 12 -0.12 31.43 10.17
C GLY A 12 0.55 30.17 10.73
N MET A 13 0.43 29.02 10.05
CA MET A 13 1.01 27.74 10.44
C MET A 13 2.34 27.58 9.71
N LYS A 14 3.43 27.66 10.46
CA LYS A 14 4.71 27.07 10.03
C LYS A 14 4.60 25.56 10.21
N ALA A 15 4.37 24.86 9.11
CA ALA A 15 4.66 23.44 9.03
C ALA A 15 6.12 23.31 8.62
N ASP A 16 7.00 22.98 9.57
CA ASP A 16 8.33 22.45 9.25
C ASP A 16 8.10 21.07 8.62
N LEU A 17 8.17 21.01 7.28
CA LEU A 17 8.14 19.75 6.53
C LEU A 17 9.51 19.07 6.70
N GLY A 18 9.76 18.53 7.90
CA GLY A 18 10.85 17.58 8.10
C GLY A 18 10.66 16.40 7.15
N ASN A 19 11.69 16.04 6.40
CA ASN A 19 11.65 14.99 5.37
C ASN A 19 10.86 13.75 5.82
N ASP A 20 9.65 13.55 5.27
CA ASP A 20 8.88 12.31 5.38
C ASP A 20 9.70 11.15 4.80
N ARG A 21 10.37 10.38 5.66
CA ARG A 21 11.08 9.15 5.29
C ARG A 21 10.34 7.98 5.92
N SER A 22 9.73 7.15 5.10
CA SER A 22 9.15 5.87 5.53
C SER A 22 9.99 4.73 4.97
N LEU A 23 10.30 3.72 5.80
CA LEU A 23 10.85 2.45 5.33
C LEU A 23 9.92 1.34 5.80
N LYS A 24 9.31 0.63 4.83
CA LYS A 24 8.38 -0.46 5.09
C LYS A 24 8.95 -1.76 4.53
N GLY A 25 8.84 -2.83 5.30
CA GLY A 25 9.11 -4.19 4.84
C GLY A 25 7.83 -5.01 4.83
N GLU A 26 7.62 -5.77 3.77
CA GLU A 26 6.52 -6.73 3.66
C GLU A 26 7.07 -8.15 3.56
N ALA A 27 6.48 -9.09 4.30
CA ALA A 27 6.75 -10.51 4.19
C ALA A 27 5.43 -11.29 4.12
N GLY A 28 5.28 -12.24 3.19
CA GLY A 28 4.02 -12.95 3.02
C GLY A 28 4.06 -14.14 2.09
N VAL A 29 2.92 -14.79 1.96
CA VAL A 29 2.69 -15.97 1.13
C VAL A 29 1.52 -15.73 0.17
N LYS A 30 1.65 -16.21 -1.07
CA LYS A 30 0.58 -16.22 -2.08
C LYS A 30 0.31 -17.67 -2.51
N LEU A 31 -0.92 -18.12 -2.30
CA LEU A 31 -1.39 -19.46 -2.66
C LEU A 31 -2.41 -19.32 -3.78
N GLY A 32 -2.18 -19.94 -4.94
CA GLY A 32 -3.11 -19.86 -6.08
C GLY A 32 -3.11 -21.13 -6.91
N THR A 33 -4.18 -21.32 -7.67
CA THR A 33 -4.35 -22.47 -8.59
C THR A 33 -4.50 -21.99 -10.01
N ASN A 34 -3.87 -22.63 -10.98
CA ASN A 34 -3.99 -22.28 -12.39
C ASN A 34 -5.07 -23.12 -13.07
N LEU A 35 -6.08 -22.45 -13.61
CA LEU A 35 -7.23 -23.04 -14.28
C LEU A 35 -7.20 -22.64 -15.76
N ASN A 36 -7.24 -23.63 -16.64
CA ASN A 36 -7.41 -23.41 -18.07
C ASN A 36 -8.91 -23.40 -18.37
N VAL A 37 -9.46 -22.25 -18.74
CA VAL A 37 -10.92 -22.06 -18.88
C VAL A 37 -11.37 -22.08 -20.34
N TRP A 38 -10.54 -21.56 -21.25
CA TRP A 38 -10.77 -21.60 -22.70
C TRP A 38 -9.46 -21.85 -23.44
N GLN A 39 -9.56 -22.14 -24.75
CA GLN A 39 -8.40 -22.17 -25.63
C GLN A 39 -7.63 -20.85 -25.50
N ASN A 40 -6.42 -20.94 -24.95
CA ASN A 40 -5.49 -19.84 -24.68
C ASN A 40 -5.90 -18.86 -23.57
N THR A 41 -6.84 -19.20 -22.68
CA THR A 41 -7.15 -18.35 -21.50
C THR A 41 -6.91 -19.10 -20.20
N ASN A 42 -6.02 -18.53 -19.39
CA ASN A 42 -5.66 -19.05 -18.07
C ASN A 42 -6.21 -18.11 -17.00
N ILE A 43 -6.86 -18.66 -15.99
CA ILE A 43 -7.33 -17.93 -14.82
C ILE A 43 -6.63 -18.50 -13.59
N THR A 44 -6.14 -17.64 -12.72
CA THR A 44 -5.43 -18.03 -11.49
C THR A 44 -6.06 -17.30 -10.31
N PRO A 45 -7.10 -17.88 -9.68
CA PRO A 45 -7.54 -17.40 -8.39
C PRO A 45 -6.45 -17.64 -7.34
N TYR A 46 -6.30 -16.70 -6.40
CA TYR A 46 -5.31 -16.77 -5.35
C TYR A 46 -5.77 -16.12 -4.05
N LEU A 47 -5.15 -16.56 -2.95
CA LEU A 47 -5.18 -15.96 -1.63
C LEU A 47 -3.77 -15.48 -1.30
N LYS A 48 -3.63 -14.27 -0.76
CA LYS A 48 -2.36 -13.72 -0.29
C LYS A 48 -2.51 -13.25 1.15
N VAL A 49 -1.56 -13.64 1.99
CA VAL A 49 -1.44 -13.21 3.38
C VAL A 49 -0.04 -12.61 3.56
N SER A 50 0.04 -11.37 4.03
CA SER A 50 1.32 -10.69 4.28
C SER A 50 1.29 -9.90 5.57
N LEU A 51 2.48 -9.66 6.13
CA LEU A 51 2.75 -8.78 7.25
C LEU A 51 3.60 -7.63 6.73
N GLU A 52 3.17 -6.41 6.97
CA GLU A 52 3.93 -5.19 6.69
C GLU A 52 4.40 -4.59 8.02
N HIS A 53 5.66 -4.18 8.10
CA HIS A 53 6.25 -3.51 9.25
C HIS A 53 6.94 -2.22 8.81
N GLU A 54 6.65 -1.12 9.50
CA GLU A 54 7.26 0.19 9.29
C GLU A 54 8.43 0.38 10.27
N PHE A 55 9.64 0.54 9.74
CA PHE A 55 10.89 0.57 10.49
C PHE A 55 11.38 1.99 10.84
N ILE A 56 10.93 3.02 10.12
CA ILE A 56 11.30 4.41 10.41
C ILE A 56 10.16 5.06 11.20
N ASP A 57 10.37 5.20 12.50
CA ASP A 57 9.62 6.07 13.41
C ASP A 57 10.38 7.41 13.51
N ASP A 58 10.07 8.38 12.67
CA ASP A 58 10.58 9.75 12.84
C ASP A 58 9.61 10.79 12.24
N ASN A 59 8.31 10.53 12.29
CA ASN A 59 7.30 11.53 11.91
C ASN A 59 6.83 12.30 13.16
N TYR A 60 7.67 13.21 13.66
CA TYR A 60 7.26 14.12 14.73
C TYR A 60 6.47 15.29 14.16
N ILE A 61 5.14 15.28 14.32
CA ILE A 61 4.38 16.53 14.23
C ILE A 61 4.42 17.19 15.62
N LYS A 62 5.40 18.07 15.85
CA LYS A 62 5.40 18.95 17.04
C LYS A 62 4.38 20.07 16.83
N ILE A 63 3.21 19.96 17.46
CA ILE A 63 2.32 21.11 17.68
C ILE A 63 2.53 21.59 19.11
N ASN A 64 3.05 22.82 19.26
CA ASN A 64 3.12 23.59 20.52
C ASN A 64 3.54 22.81 21.78
N ASP A 65 4.82 22.44 21.85
CA ASP A 65 5.66 22.39 23.07
C ASP A 65 5.05 21.92 24.42
N SER A 66 4.03 21.05 24.43
CA SER A 66 3.37 20.62 25.68
C SER A 66 2.64 19.27 25.62
N VAL A 67 2.50 18.64 24.45
CA VAL A 67 1.86 17.33 24.36
C VAL A 67 2.70 16.41 23.50
N LYS A 68 3.57 15.62 24.14
CA LYS A 68 4.09 14.39 23.55
C LYS A 68 2.94 13.40 23.49
N ILE A 69 2.23 13.36 22.37
CA ILE A 69 1.42 12.18 22.05
C ILE A 69 2.44 11.11 21.68
N ASN A 70 2.67 10.17 22.58
CA ASN A 70 3.45 8.96 22.31
C ASN A 70 2.62 8.10 21.34
N ASN A 71 2.66 8.43 20.06
CA ASN A 71 2.24 7.50 19.03
C ASN A 71 3.44 6.61 18.78
N ASP A 72 3.51 5.48 19.48
CA ASP A 72 4.30 4.33 19.04
C ASP A 72 3.71 3.89 17.69
N ASN A 73 4.19 4.49 16.60
CA ASN A 73 3.71 4.23 15.24
C ASN A 73 4.48 3.10 14.55
N SER A 74 5.33 2.39 15.32
CA SER A 74 5.76 1.01 15.09
C SER A 74 4.53 0.08 15.05
N GLY A 75 3.84 0.07 13.92
CA GLY A 75 2.65 -0.75 13.69
C GLY A 75 2.93 -1.86 12.70
N THR A 76 2.83 -3.12 13.14
CA THR A 76 2.74 -4.25 12.21
C THR A 76 1.32 -4.32 11.66
N ILE A 77 1.19 -4.30 10.33
CA ILE A 77 -0.09 -4.44 9.62
C ILE A 77 -0.19 -5.85 9.06
N GLY A 78 -1.24 -6.57 9.46
CA GLY A 78 -1.62 -7.83 8.84
C GLY A 78 -2.50 -7.57 7.62
N ASN A 79 -2.13 -8.15 6.48
CA ASN A 79 -2.84 -8.04 5.22
C ASN A 79 -3.38 -9.41 4.80
N TYR A 80 -4.65 -9.45 4.43
CA TYR A 80 -5.31 -10.62 3.85
C TYR A 80 -5.98 -10.20 2.57
N SER A 81 -5.76 -10.92 1.47
CA SER A 81 -6.33 -10.55 0.18
C SER A 81 -6.66 -11.75 -0.68
N LEU A 82 -7.74 -11.62 -1.44
CA LEU A 82 -8.21 -12.56 -2.43
C LEU A 82 -8.08 -11.90 -3.80
N GLY A 83 -7.60 -12.64 -4.78
CA GLY A 83 -7.44 -12.08 -6.12
C GLY A 83 -7.58 -13.10 -7.22
N LEU A 84 -7.59 -12.59 -8.44
CA LEU A 84 -7.77 -13.33 -9.66
C LEU A 84 -6.86 -12.74 -10.74
N ASP A 85 -5.96 -13.57 -11.27
CA ASP A 85 -5.12 -13.23 -12.42
C ASP A 85 -5.67 -13.93 -13.67
N ALA A 86 -6.04 -13.18 -14.71
CA ALA A 86 -6.50 -13.71 -15.99
C ALA A 86 -5.49 -13.40 -17.10
N LYS A 87 -4.99 -14.42 -17.80
CA LYS A 87 -4.09 -14.27 -18.95
C LYS A 87 -4.82 -14.72 -20.20
N MET A 88 -4.98 -13.79 -21.14
CA MET A 88 -5.63 -14.00 -22.43
C MET A 88 -4.55 -14.04 -23.53
N GLY A 89 -4.27 -15.24 -24.03
CA GLY A 89 -3.21 -15.47 -24.99
C GLY A 89 -1.83 -15.05 -24.47
N LYS A 90 -1.01 -14.47 -25.35
CA LYS A 90 0.31 -13.93 -25.02
C LYS A 90 0.33 -12.42 -24.85
N ASN A 91 -0.78 -11.74 -25.18
CA ASN A 91 -0.80 -10.30 -25.40
C ASN A 91 -1.55 -9.53 -24.33
N ALA A 92 -2.43 -10.16 -23.55
CA ALA A 92 -3.23 -9.47 -22.55
C ALA A 92 -3.22 -10.21 -21.22
N SER A 93 -3.14 -9.45 -20.13
CA SER A 93 -3.30 -9.96 -18.77
C SER A 93 -4.10 -8.97 -17.95
N PHE A 94 -5.00 -9.46 -17.13
CA PHE A 94 -5.80 -8.70 -16.19
C PHE A 94 -5.58 -9.27 -14.79
N TYR A 95 -5.54 -8.41 -13.78
CA TYR A 95 -5.56 -8.84 -12.39
C TYR A 95 -6.55 -7.99 -11.60
N SER A 96 -7.19 -8.63 -10.62
CA SER A 96 -8.03 -7.97 -9.62
C SER A 96 -7.76 -8.57 -8.25
N GLU A 97 -7.65 -7.74 -7.23
CA GLU A 97 -7.38 -8.13 -5.84
C GLU A 97 -8.27 -7.30 -4.91
N LEU A 98 -8.91 -7.98 -3.97
CA LEU A 98 -9.63 -7.38 -2.85
C LEU A 98 -8.90 -7.77 -1.57
N GLY A 99 -8.74 -6.84 -0.64
CA GLY A 99 -7.99 -7.07 0.58
C GLY A 99 -8.59 -6.38 1.79
N TYR A 100 -8.18 -6.88 2.95
CA TYR A 100 -8.45 -6.33 4.26
C TYR A 100 -7.13 -6.22 5.00
N SER A 101 -6.91 -5.08 5.66
CA SER A 101 -5.68 -4.83 6.39
C SER A 101 -6.00 -4.35 7.79
N LYS A 102 -5.38 -4.99 8.78
CA LYS A 102 -5.56 -4.67 10.20
C LYS A 102 -4.20 -4.51 10.87
N GLY A 103 -3.94 -3.33 11.41
CA GLY A 103 -2.78 -3.05 12.26
C GLY A 103 -3.20 -2.45 13.60
N SER A 104 -2.23 -2.25 14.50
CA SER A 104 -2.50 -1.73 15.86
C SER A 104 -3.12 -0.33 15.89
N ASN A 105 -2.78 0.53 14.92
CA ASN A 105 -3.25 1.92 14.82
C ASN A 105 -3.86 2.28 13.45
N ILE A 106 -3.88 1.34 12.51
CA ILE A 106 -4.36 1.56 11.13
C ILE A 106 -5.35 0.46 10.80
N GLU A 107 -6.63 0.83 10.67
CA GLU A 107 -7.67 -0.03 10.11
C GLU A 107 -7.98 0.42 8.69
N VAL A 108 -7.61 -0.40 7.70
CA VAL A 108 -8.09 -0.20 6.32
C VAL A 108 -9.27 -1.15 6.13
N PRO A 109 -10.52 -0.65 6.18
CA PRO A 109 -11.70 -1.50 6.24
C PRO A 109 -11.90 -2.36 4.98
N PHE A 110 -11.39 -1.91 3.82
CA PHE A 110 -11.22 -2.73 2.62
C PHE A 110 -10.28 -2.01 1.63
N ASN A 111 -9.49 -2.77 0.87
CA ASN A 111 -8.70 -2.28 -0.25
C ASN A 111 -9.06 -3.05 -1.52
N VAL A 112 -9.07 -2.35 -2.66
CA VAL A 112 -9.36 -2.95 -3.97
C VAL A 112 -8.29 -2.50 -4.95
N LYS A 113 -7.74 -3.45 -5.70
CA LYS A 113 -6.73 -3.22 -6.74
C LYS A 113 -7.18 -3.93 -8.01
N ALA A 114 -7.04 -3.27 -9.14
CA ALA A 114 -7.25 -3.89 -10.45
C ALA A 114 -6.27 -3.30 -11.46
N GLY A 115 -5.88 -4.09 -12.45
CA GLY A 115 -5.00 -3.61 -13.50
C GLY A 115 -5.02 -4.49 -14.74
N VAL A 116 -4.64 -3.89 -15.87
CA VAL A 116 -4.55 -4.54 -17.18
C VAL A 116 -3.13 -4.32 -17.71
N ARG A 117 -2.58 -5.35 -18.35
CA ARG A 117 -1.33 -5.30 -19.08
C ARG A 117 -1.58 -5.77 -20.51
N VAL A 118 -1.13 -4.99 -21.48
CA VAL A 118 -1.16 -5.33 -22.91
C VAL A 118 0.26 -5.28 -23.47
N LEU A 119 0.65 -6.30 -24.24
CA LEU A 119 1.94 -6.40 -24.91
C LEU A 119 1.72 -6.26 -26.42
N PHE A 120 2.37 -5.25 -27.02
CA PHE A 120 2.33 -4.89 -28.43
C PHE A 120 3.59 -5.37 -29.15
#